data_AF-A0A522YEK8-F1
#
_entry.id   AF-A0A522YEK8-F1
#
_cell.length_a   1.000
_cell.length_b   1.000
_cell.length_c   1.000
_cell.angle_alpha   90.00
_cell.angle_beta   90.00
_cell.angle_gamma   90.00
#
_symmetry.space_group_name_H-M   'P 1'
#
loop_
_entity.id
_entity.type
_entity.pdbx_description
1 polymer ?
#
loop_
_entity_poly.entity_id
_entity_poly.type
_entity_poly.pdbx_seq_one_letter_code
_entity_poly.pdbx_strand_id
1 'polypeptide(L)'
;MLLLAALLALGGPASAIGKRPADAPAPLDCRPLATAGCWFVPKLAPGGEPALLVYFRGFWRGHGDGRVPPGEREASARQALDFYGLEAAASGAGAVLLVTGSSDAEVTENEVTAVERELGVSFKKLYLAAHSGGYNGLLKSLPNLRQPSRIVMLDDFYFTEAASAKLVAERVDAGAECSGFYTAHNEDRWRRGFKERVRCAVEKRDDLGHEGGVNACLGPLLQGGTCP
;
A
#
# COMPACT_ATOMS: atom_id res chain seq x y z
N MET A 1 -31.07 -19.67 42.97
CA MET A 1 -30.90 -19.59 41.51
C MET A 1 -29.72 -18.69 41.22
N LEU A 2 -28.53 -19.27 41.02
CA LEU A 2 -27.33 -18.56 40.58
C LEU A 2 -27.04 -19.02 39.14
N LEU A 3 -27.01 -18.10 38.18
CA LEU A 3 -26.42 -18.33 36.87
C LEU A 3 -25.05 -17.64 36.85
N LEU A 4 -23.99 -18.45 36.83
CA LEU A 4 -22.62 -18.04 36.56
C LEU A 4 -22.49 -17.80 35.05
N ALA A 5 -22.19 -16.56 34.64
CA ALA A 5 -21.82 -16.23 33.28
C ALA A 5 -20.31 -16.44 33.09
N ALA A 6 -19.94 -17.42 32.28
CA ALA A 6 -18.56 -17.65 31.85
C ALA A 6 -18.23 -16.72 30.68
N LEU A 7 -17.44 -15.66 30.92
CA LEU A 7 -16.78 -14.91 29.86
C LEU A 7 -15.57 -15.70 29.36
N LEU A 8 -15.70 -16.32 28.20
CA LEU A 8 -14.58 -16.82 27.41
C LEU A 8 -13.92 -15.64 26.70
N ALA A 9 -12.76 -15.23 27.20
CA ALA A 9 -11.84 -14.34 26.49
C ALA A 9 -11.21 -15.12 25.32
N LEU A 10 -11.70 -14.89 24.10
CA LEU A 10 -11.06 -15.34 22.87
C LEU A 10 -9.84 -14.46 22.60
N GLY A 11 -8.70 -14.83 23.18
CA GLY A 11 -7.39 -14.33 22.76
C GLY A 11 -7.08 -14.90 21.37
N GLY A 12 -7.27 -14.10 20.32
CA GLY A 12 -6.78 -14.42 18.99
C GLY A 12 -5.25 -14.56 19.01
N PRO A 13 -4.65 -15.37 18.11
CA PRO A 13 -3.22 -15.53 18.05
C PRO A 13 -2.61 -14.16 17.76
N ALA A 14 -1.73 -13.71 18.66
CA ALA A 14 -0.85 -12.59 18.38
C ALA A 14 -0.02 -13.00 17.16
N SER A 15 -0.36 -12.48 15.98
CA SER A 15 0.46 -12.61 14.79
C SER A 15 1.88 -12.28 15.18
N ALA A 16 2.78 -13.26 15.04
CA ALA A 16 4.19 -13.11 15.35
C ALA A 16 4.75 -12.04 14.41
N ILE A 17 4.80 -10.80 14.91
CA ILE A 17 5.54 -9.70 14.30
C ILE A 17 7.00 -10.13 14.39
N GLY A 18 7.52 -10.71 13.30
CA GLY A 18 8.89 -11.19 13.24
C GLY A 18 9.84 -10.02 13.54
N LYS A 19 10.61 -10.13 14.63
CA LYS A 19 11.72 -9.21 14.87
C LYS A 19 12.70 -9.32 13.69
N ARG A 20 13.18 -8.18 13.20
CA ARG A 20 14.20 -8.12 12.14
C ARG A 20 15.44 -8.94 12.56
N PRO A 21 15.98 -9.83 11.71
CA PRO A 21 17.20 -10.58 12.00
C PRO A 21 18.37 -9.64 12.29
N ALA A 22 19.27 -10.03 13.20
CA ALA A 22 20.43 -9.23 13.58
C ALA A 22 21.40 -8.95 12.40
N ASP A 23 21.41 -9.82 11.40
CA ASP A 23 22.28 -9.71 10.21
C ASP A 23 21.59 -9.03 9.01
N ALA A 24 20.42 -8.42 9.22
CA ALA A 24 19.77 -7.67 8.16
C ALA A 24 20.65 -6.48 7.73
N PRO A 25 20.76 -6.18 6.42
CA PRO A 25 21.48 -4.99 5.94
C PRO A 25 20.99 -3.72 6.64
N ALA A 26 21.79 -2.66 6.65
CA ALA A 26 21.40 -1.39 7.25
C ALA A 26 20.01 -0.92 6.71
N PRO A 27 19.15 -0.32 7.55
CA PRO A 27 17.85 0.15 7.10
C PRO A 27 18.01 1.10 5.91
N LEU A 28 17.11 0.99 4.92
CA LEU A 28 17.08 1.96 3.84
C LEU A 28 16.89 3.36 4.43
N ASP A 29 17.62 4.31 3.86
CA ASP A 29 17.53 5.70 4.26
C ASP A 29 16.18 6.28 3.82
N CYS A 30 15.42 6.82 4.79
CA CYS A 30 14.14 7.48 4.54
C CYS A 30 14.47 8.91 4.19
N ARG A 31 14.26 9.26 2.93
CA ARG A 31 14.39 10.64 2.50
C ARG A 31 13.02 11.29 2.56
N PRO A 32 12.86 12.39 3.32
CA PRO A 32 11.56 12.94 3.61
C PRO A 32 10.89 13.48 2.35
N LEU A 33 9.58 13.30 2.27
CA LEU A 33 8.70 14.05 1.38
C LEU A 33 8.16 15.25 2.11
N ALA A 34 7.88 16.32 1.36
CA ALA A 34 7.40 17.57 1.94
C ALA A 34 6.10 17.37 2.75
N THR A 35 5.20 16.51 2.28
CA THR A 35 3.88 16.35 2.91
C THR A 35 3.50 14.89 3.11
N ALA A 36 3.95 13.97 2.27
CA ALA A 36 3.35 12.64 2.25
C ALA A 36 3.95 11.62 3.23
N GLY A 37 5.27 11.63 3.46
CA GLY A 37 5.99 10.54 4.15
C GLY A 37 7.47 10.51 3.78
N CYS A 38 7.95 9.41 3.21
CA CYS A 38 9.33 9.28 2.72
C CYS A 38 9.43 8.51 1.41
N TRP A 39 10.60 8.57 0.79
CA TRP A 39 11.03 7.62 -0.21
C TRP A 39 12.33 6.90 0.17
N PHE A 40 12.55 5.77 -0.51
CA PHE A 40 13.63 4.83 -0.28
C PHE A 40 14.15 4.33 -1.63
N VAL A 41 15.47 4.13 -1.71
CA VAL A 41 16.11 3.49 -2.88
C VAL A 41 16.53 2.09 -2.47
N PRO A 42 15.76 1.05 -2.82
CA PRO A 42 16.19 -0.31 -2.58
C PRO A 42 17.36 -0.70 -3.48
N LYS A 43 17.93 -1.88 -3.27
CA LYS A 43 18.95 -2.42 -4.16
C LYS A 43 18.32 -2.77 -5.52
N LEU A 44 18.59 -1.93 -6.52
CA LEU A 44 18.12 -2.12 -7.89
C LEU A 44 19.09 -3.02 -8.69
N ALA A 45 18.55 -3.77 -9.65
CA ALA A 45 19.35 -4.53 -10.59
C ALA A 45 20.12 -3.56 -11.52
N PRO A 46 21.40 -3.83 -11.85
CA PRO A 46 22.18 -2.97 -12.73
C PRO A 46 21.56 -2.88 -14.13
N GLY A 47 21.51 -1.66 -14.69
CA GLY A 47 21.12 -1.43 -16.08
C GLY A 47 19.62 -1.48 -16.40
N GLY A 48 18.75 -1.74 -15.41
CA GLY A 48 17.30 -1.63 -15.57
C GLY A 48 16.82 -0.19 -15.42
N GLU A 49 15.85 0.23 -16.24
CA GLU A 49 15.13 1.48 -15.99
C GLU A 49 14.25 1.31 -14.73
N PRO A 50 14.45 2.13 -13.68
CA PRO A 50 13.70 1.97 -12.45
C PRO A 50 12.22 2.34 -12.67
N ALA A 51 11.34 1.58 -12.03
CA ALA A 51 9.96 2.00 -11.80
C ALA A 51 9.88 2.87 -10.53
N LEU A 52 8.74 3.53 -10.33
CA LEU A 52 8.36 4.14 -9.06
C LEU A 52 7.16 3.40 -8.48
N LEU A 53 7.26 2.95 -7.23
CA LEU A 53 6.16 2.42 -6.46
C LEU A 53 5.73 3.45 -5.41
N VAL A 54 4.48 3.89 -5.44
CA VAL A 54 3.87 4.66 -4.36
C VAL A 54 2.98 3.73 -3.54
N TYR A 55 3.36 3.53 -2.28
CA TYR A 55 2.60 2.76 -1.31
C TYR A 55 1.83 3.70 -0.37
N PHE A 56 0.51 3.68 -0.51
CA PHE A 56 -0.42 4.37 0.37
C PHE A 56 -0.74 3.48 1.56
N ARG A 57 -0.12 3.79 2.70
CA ARG A 57 -0.33 3.01 3.92
C ARG A 57 -1.69 3.29 4.53
N GLY A 58 -2.25 2.28 5.19
CA GLY A 58 -3.45 2.44 6.00
C GLY A 58 -3.16 2.71 7.48
N PHE A 59 -3.79 1.92 8.34
CA PHE A 59 -3.80 2.13 9.78
C PHE A 59 -2.40 2.13 10.42
N TRP A 60 -2.20 3.01 11.40
CA TRP A 60 -1.03 2.99 12.29
C TRP A 60 -1.48 2.75 13.72
N ARG A 61 -0.90 1.76 14.41
CA ARG A 61 -1.25 1.51 15.83
C ARG A 61 -1.04 2.71 16.75
N GLY A 62 -0.15 3.64 16.40
CA GLY A 62 0.07 4.87 17.16
C GLY A 62 -1.08 5.89 17.04
N HIS A 63 -1.90 5.81 15.99
CA HIS A 63 -2.96 6.77 15.68
C HIS A 63 -4.23 6.04 15.24
N GLY A 64 -5.23 6.00 16.14
CA GLY A 64 -6.42 5.14 16.05
C GLY A 64 -7.30 5.26 14.80
N ASP A 65 -7.15 6.33 14.01
CA ASP A 65 -7.88 6.57 12.76
C ASP A 65 -6.98 6.52 11.51
N GLY A 66 -5.70 6.20 11.68
CA GLY A 66 -4.69 6.18 10.62
C GLY A 66 -4.25 7.56 10.11
N ARG A 67 -4.77 8.66 10.68
CA ARG A 67 -4.34 10.02 10.36
C ARG A 67 -3.14 10.39 11.20
N VAL A 68 -2.02 10.64 10.53
CA VAL A 68 -0.73 10.89 11.19
C VAL A 68 -0.33 12.36 11.02
N PRO A 69 -0.03 13.08 12.13
CA PRO A 69 0.45 14.46 12.06
C PRO A 69 1.72 14.59 11.22
N PRO A 70 1.95 15.71 10.51
CA PRO A 70 3.10 15.88 9.62
C PRO A 70 4.46 15.53 10.25
N GLY A 71 4.70 15.92 11.50
CA GLY A 71 5.96 15.65 12.21
C GLY A 71 6.23 14.18 12.53
N GLU A 72 5.23 13.30 12.36
CA GLU A 72 5.35 11.85 12.65
C GLU A 72 5.27 10.98 11.39
N ARG A 73 5.00 11.58 10.23
CA ARG A 73 4.78 10.84 8.97
C ARG A 73 6.01 10.06 8.52
N GLU A 74 7.21 10.61 8.71
CA GLU A 74 8.45 9.90 8.40
C GLU A 74 8.60 8.62 9.24
N ALA A 75 8.50 8.73 10.57
CA ALA A 75 8.60 7.57 11.47
C ALA A 75 7.54 6.52 11.12
N SER A 76 6.35 6.98 10.77
CA SER A 76 5.25 6.12 10.36
C SER A 76 5.49 5.43 9.00
N ALA A 77 6.15 6.11 8.04
CA ALA A 77 6.53 5.53 6.76
C ALA A 77 7.64 4.48 6.92
N ARG A 78 8.65 4.73 7.78
CA ARG A 78 9.67 3.74 8.14
C ARG A 78 9.06 2.50 8.76
N GLN A 79 8.10 2.67 9.68
CA GLN A 79 7.40 1.54 10.27
C GLN A 79 6.64 0.71 9.24
N ALA A 80 6.00 1.34 8.25
CA ALA A 80 5.31 0.63 7.18
C ALA A 80 6.27 -0.14 6.27
N LEU A 81 7.44 0.42 5.95
CA LEU A 81 8.50 -0.26 5.21
C LEU A 81 8.85 -1.61 5.84
N ASP A 82 9.16 -1.60 7.14
CA ASP A 82 9.56 -2.80 7.88
C ASP A 82 8.37 -3.76 8.09
N PHE A 83 7.21 -3.24 8.49
CA PHE A 83 6.05 -4.05 8.86
C PHE A 83 5.46 -4.84 7.68
N TYR A 84 5.41 -4.21 6.50
CA TYR A 84 4.84 -4.82 5.30
C TYR A 84 5.87 -5.48 4.38
N GLY A 85 7.17 -5.42 4.71
CA GLY A 85 8.22 -5.96 3.85
C GLY A 85 8.35 -5.26 2.49
N LEU A 86 8.05 -3.95 2.45
CA LEU A 86 7.94 -3.20 1.18
C LEU A 86 9.27 -3.12 0.41
N GLU A 87 10.41 -3.17 1.12
CA GLU A 87 11.73 -3.19 0.49
C GLU A 87 11.90 -4.40 -0.44
N ALA A 88 11.47 -5.59 -0.02
CA ALA A 88 11.59 -6.81 -0.82
C ALA A 88 10.68 -6.73 -2.06
N ALA A 89 9.45 -6.26 -1.89
CA ALA A 89 8.51 -6.06 -2.99
C ALA A 89 9.04 -5.03 -4.01
N ALA A 90 9.55 -3.89 -3.55
CA ALA A 90 10.11 -2.85 -4.41
C ALA A 90 11.38 -3.32 -5.14
N SER A 91 12.28 -4.02 -4.43
CA SER A 91 13.49 -4.60 -5.03
C SER A 91 13.15 -5.60 -6.14
N GLY A 92 12.21 -6.52 -5.86
CA GLY A 92 11.75 -7.52 -6.83
C GLY A 92 11.01 -6.93 -8.03
N ALA A 93 10.45 -5.73 -7.90
CA ALA A 93 9.83 -4.97 -8.99
C ALA A 93 10.80 -4.02 -9.71
N GLY A 94 12.05 -3.90 -9.25
CA GLY A 94 13.01 -2.91 -9.76
C GLY A 94 12.53 -1.48 -9.56
N ALA A 95 11.90 -1.18 -8.43
CA ALA A 95 11.23 0.09 -8.17
C ALA A 95 11.90 0.89 -7.05
N VAL A 96 12.03 2.20 -7.25
CA VAL A 96 12.16 3.17 -6.14
C VAL A 96 10.83 3.21 -5.40
N LEU A 97 10.85 3.39 -4.08
CA LEU A 97 9.67 3.28 -3.25
C LEU A 97 9.37 4.61 -2.55
N LEU A 98 8.14 5.11 -2.72
CA LEU A 98 7.51 6.17 -1.93
C LEU A 98 6.52 5.52 -0.97
N VAL A 99 6.59 5.86 0.32
CA VAL A 99 5.65 5.37 1.34
C VAL A 99 5.01 6.58 2.01
N THR A 100 3.69 6.67 1.92
CA THR A 100 2.97 7.69 2.68
C THR A 100 3.09 7.39 4.18
N GLY A 101 3.09 8.42 5.02
CA GLY A 101 3.10 8.33 6.47
C GLY A 101 1.70 8.34 7.08
N SER A 102 0.66 8.69 6.30
CA SER A 102 -0.73 8.81 6.77
C SER A 102 -1.69 8.16 5.78
N SER A 103 -2.83 7.68 6.27
CA SER A 103 -3.89 7.07 5.44
C SER A 103 -4.52 8.06 4.46
N ASP A 104 -4.49 9.34 4.81
CA ASP A 104 -5.10 10.44 4.07
C ASP A 104 -4.07 11.34 3.38
N ALA A 105 -2.78 10.97 3.42
CA ALA A 105 -1.70 11.70 2.76
C ALA A 105 -1.81 11.53 1.25
N GLU A 106 -1.78 12.67 0.56
CA GLU A 106 -1.74 12.76 -0.89
C GLU A 106 -0.28 12.75 -1.37
N VAL A 107 -0.04 12.15 -2.53
CA VAL A 107 1.19 12.26 -3.30
C VAL A 107 0.88 12.95 -4.62
N THR A 108 1.68 13.95 -4.97
CA THR A 108 1.50 14.76 -6.19
C THR A 108 2.60 14.51 -7.23
N GLU A 109 2.36 14.86 -8.49
CA GLU A 109 3.38 14.79 -9.55
C GLU A 109 4.61 15.67 -9.24
N ASN A 110 4.43 16.76 -8.47
CA ASN A 110 5.54 17.60 -8.03
C ASN A 110 6.48 16.85 -7.08
N GLU A 111 5.94 16.02 -6.19
CA GLU A 111 6.75 15.17 -5.32
C GLU A 111 7.47 14.07 -6.11
N VAL A 112 6.78 13.45 -7.08
CA VAL A 112 7.40 12.49 -8.00
C VAL A 112 8.56 13.12 -8.77
N THR A 113 8.33 14.32 -9.33
CA THR A 113 9.33 15.08 -10.08
C THR A 113 10.53 15.49 -9.20
N ALA A 114 10.29 15.79 -7.92
CA ALA A 114 11.36 16.12 -6.98
C ALA A 114 12.28 14.89 -6.75
N VAL A 115 11.70 13.71 -6.58
CA VAL A 115 12.46 12.45 -6.44
C VAL A 115 13.23 12.13 -7.73
N GLU A 116 12.59 12.27 -8.90
CA GLU A 116 13.23 12.09 -10.21
C GLU A 116 14.47 13.00 -10.36
N ARG A 117 14.34 14.27 -9.98
CA ARG A 117 15.43 15.25 -10.02
C ARG A 117 16.57 14.88 -9.08
N GLU A 118 16.26 14.48 -7.85
CA GLU A 118 17.29 14.12 -6.87
C GLU A 118 18.08 12.88 -7.30
N LEU A 119 17.42 11.94 -7.97
CA LEU A 119 18.03 10.70 -8.46
C LEU A 119 18.66 10.83 -9.85
N GLY A 120 18.38 11.91 -10.58
CA GLY A 120 18.82 12.07 -11.97
C GLY A 120 18.20 11.04 -12.92
N VAL A 121 16.96 10.60 -12.65
CA VAL A 121 16.24 9.60 -13.45
C VAL A 121 14.85 10.10 -13.84
N SER A 122 14.21 9.44 -14.81
CA SER A 122 12.79 9.62 -15.12
C SER A 122 12.11 8.26 -15.06
N PHE A 123 11.12 8.11 -14.18
CA PHE A 123 10.43 6.83 -14.02
C PHE A 123 9.40 6.65 -15.12
N LYS A 124 9.66 5.75 -16.07
CA LYS A 124 8.72 5.44 -17.15
C LYS A 124 7.49 4.66 -16.68
N LYS A 125 7.62 3.97 -15.54
CA LYS A 125 6.55 3.19 -14.93
C LYS A 125 6.23 3.71 -13.54
N LEU A 126 4.95 3.95 -13.31
CA LEU A 126 4.40 4.33 -12.01
C LEU A 126 3.46 3.21 -11.54
N TYR A 127 3.76 2.65 -10.38
CA TYR A 127 2.94 1.66 -9.70
C TYR A 127 2.34 2.29 -8.45
N LEU A 128 1.05 2.09 -8.25
CA LEU A 128 0.34 2.54 -7.06
C LEU A 128 -0.12 1.30 -6.29
N ALA A 129 0.09 1.29 -4.98
CA ALA A 129 -0.43 0.24 -4.10
C ALA A 129 -1.09 0.89 -2.89
N ALA A 130 -2.30 0.49 -2.54
CA ALA A 130 -3.00 1.03 -1.38
C ALA A 130 -3.49 -0.11 -0.49
N HIS A 131 -3.29 0.05 0.82
CA HIS A 131 -3.75 -0.90 1.83
C HIS A 131 -4.61 -0.23 2.87
N SER A 132 -5.67 -0.92 3.32
CA SER A 132 -6.50 -0.45 4.43
C SER A 132 -6.99 1.00 4.21
N GLY A 133 -6.90 1.87 5.21
CA GLY A 133 -7.25 3.29 5.09
C GLY A 133 -6.50 4.07 3.99
N GLY A 134 -5.40 3.55 3.45
CA GLY A 134 -4.56 4.21 2.44
C GLY A 134 -5.25 4.46 1.10
N TYR A 135 -6.40 3.83 0.87
CA TYR A 135 -7.25 4.13 -0.28
C TYR A 135 -7.68 5.61 -0.30
N ASN A 136 -7.81 6.26 0.87
CA ASN A 136 -8.11 7.69 0.93
C ASN A 136 -6.97 8.52 0.32
N GLY A 137 -5.73 8.22 0.69
CA GLY A 137 -4.53 8.84 0.10
C GLY A 137 -4.42 8.57 -1.39
N LEU A 138 -4.66 7.32 -1.82
CA LEU A 138 -4.70 6.97 -3.25
C LEU A 138 -5.71 7.83 -4.01
N LEU A 139 -6.95 7.90 -3.54
CA LEU A 139 -8.02 8.64 -4.21
C LEU A 139 -7.73 10.14 -4.31
N LYS A 140 -7.14 10.73 -3.28
CA LYS A 140 -6.68 12.14 -3.33
C LYS A 140 -5.55 12.35 -4.34
N SER A 141 -4.69 11.33 -4.50
CA SER A 141 -3.49 11.42 -5.35
C SER A 141 -3.80 11.18 -6.82
N LEU A 142 -4.80 10.34 -7.14
CA LEU A 142 -5.11 9.94 -8.51
C LEU A 142 -5.31 11.12 -9.47
N PRO A 143 -6.03 12.21 -9.15
CA PRO A 143 -6.16 13.37 -10.04
C PRO A 143 -4.84 14.13 -10.29
N ASN A 144 -3.89 14.02 -9.35
CA ASN A 144 -2.67 14.83 -9.29
C ASN A 144 -1.41 14.06 -9.71
N LEU A 145 -1.57 12.81 -10.16
CA LEU A 145 -0.51 11.97 -10.66
C LEU A 145 -0.71 11.67 -12.15
N ARG A 146 0.41 11.48 -12.86
CA ARG A 146 0.39 10.92 -14.21
C ARG A 146 -0.24 9.52 -14.24
N GLN A 147 -0.58 9.07 -15.44
CA GLN A 147 -1.19 7.76 -15.66
C GLN A 147 -0.32 6.64 -15.07
N PRO A 148 -0.83 5.84 -14.10
CA PRO A 148 -0.09 4.70 -13.59
C PRO A 148 -0.08 3.56 -14.59
N SER A 149 0.98 2.76 -14.57
CA SER A 149 1.06 1.49 -15.30
C SER A 149 0.33 0.37 -14.55
N ARG A 150 0.31 0.43 -13.21
CA ARG A 150 -0.32 -0.58 -12.36
C ARG A 150 -0.94 0.03 -11.10
N ILE A 151 -2.09 -0.50 -10.69
CA ILE A 151 -2.76 -0.22 -9.41
C ILE A 151 -2.96 -1.54 -8.66
N VAL A 152 -2.49 -1.61 -7.42
CA VAL A 152 -2.61 -2.78 -6.53
C VAL A 152 -3.50 -2.43 -5.33
N MET A 153 -4.59 -3.17 -5.18
CA MET A 153 -5.66 -2.92 -4.21
C MET A 153 -5.59 -3.96 -3.10
N LEU A 154 -5.09 -3.57 -1.92
CA LEU A 154 -4.79 -4.50 -0.83
C LEU A 154 -5.82 -4.33 0.31
N ASP A 155 -6.84 -5.19 0.28
CA ASP A 155 -7.74 -5.47 1.40
C ASP A 155 -8.24 -4.26 2.20
N ASP A 156 -8.85 -3.24 1.55
CA ASP A 156 -9.91 -2.40 2.14
C ASP A 156 -10.54 -1.42 1.12
N PHE A 157 -11.53 -1.94 0.41
CA PHE A 157 -12.22 -1.27 -0.68
C PHE A 157 -13.16 -0.15 -0.19
N TYR A 158 -12.62 0.95 0.35
CA TYR A 158 -13.35 2.15 0.83
C TYR A 158 -14.07 2.95 -0.27
N PHE A 159 -14.76 2.25 -1.16
CA PHE A 159 -15.58 2.79 -2.23
C PHE A 159 -17.04 2.87 -1.77
N THR A 160 -17.29 3.65 -0.72
CA THR A 160 -18.67 3.91 -0.26
C THR A 160 -19.44 4.75 -1.26
N GLU A 161 -18.74 5.53 -2.09
CA GLU A 161 -19.31 6.42 -3.10
C GLU A 161 -18.92 6.01 -4.52
N ALA A 162 -19.83 6.21 -5.48
CA ALA A 162 -19.59 5.91 -6.89
C ALA A 162 -18.45 6.74 -7.48
N ALA A 163 -18.27 7.98 -7.00
CA ALA A 163 -17.20 8.87 -7.44
C ALA A 163 -15.80 8.28 -7.16
N SER A 164 -15.61 7.65 -6.00
CA SER A 164 -14.31 7.07 -5.64
C SER A 164 -13.93 5.90 -6.56
N ALA A 165 -14.88 5.02 -6.88
CA ALA A 165 -14.61 3.88 -7.77
C ALA A 165 -14.32 4.35 -9.21
N LYS A 166 -15.00 5.43 -9.62
CA LYS A 166 -14.83 6.03 -10.94
C LYS A 166 -13.39 6.50 -11.17
N LEU A 167 -12.73 7.12 -10.18
CA LEU A 167 -11.33 7.57 -10.32
C LEU A 167 -10.38 6.41 -10.63
N VAL A 168 -10.55 5.26 -9.97
CA VAL A 168 -9.74 4.07 -10.28
C VAL A 168 -10.12 3.49 -11.63
N ALA A 169 -11.42 3.38 -11.93
CA ALA A 169 -11.92 2.87 -13.20
C ALA A 169 -11.37 3.66 -14.40
N GLU A 170 -11.35 4.99 -14.32
CA GLU A 170 -10.80 5.85 -15.37
C GLU A 170 -9.32 5.54 -15.65
N ARG A 171 -8.52 5.26 -14.61
CA ARG A 171 -7.12 4.87 -14.80
C ARG A 171 -7.01 3.49 -15.44
N VAL A 172 -7.83 2.53 -15.01
CA VAL A 172 -7.84 1.18 -15.57
C VAL A 172 -8.29 1.19 -17.04
N ASP A 173 -9.33 1.95 -17.36
CA ASP A 173 -9.82 2.10 -18.73
C ASP A 173 -8.82 2.83 -19.65
N ALA A 174 -7.98 3.70 -19.08
CA ALA A 174 -6.84 4.32 -19.75
C ALA A 174 -5.60 3.40 -19.87
N GLY A 175 -5.69 2.14 -19.42
CA GLY A 175 -4.67 1.12 -19.63
C GLY A 175 -3.84 0.74 -18.41
N ALA A 176 -4.15 1.24 -17.21
CA ALA A 176 -3.50 0.75 -15.99
C ALA A 176 -3.92 -0.70 -15.70
N GLU A 177 -2.95 -1.60 -15.50
CA GLU A 177 -3.26 -2.92 -14.97
C GLU A 177 -3.75 -2.82 -13.52
N CYS A 178 -4.76 -3.60 -13.16
CA CYS A 178 -5.32 -3.55 -11.81
C CYS A 178 -5.51 -4.93 -11.21
N SER A 179 -5.01 -5.10 -9.99
CA SER A 179 -5.03 -6.37 -9.27
C SER A 179 -5.10 -6.15 -7.75
N GLY A 180 -5.34 -7.20 -6.97
CA GLY A 180 -5.42 -7.04 -5.52
C GLY A 180 -5.89 -8.29 -4.78
N PHE A 181 -6.12 -8.13 -3.48
CA PHE A 181 -6.82 -9.12 -2.67
C PHE A 181 -7.81 -8.47 -1.71
N TYR A 182 -8.75 -9.25 -1.21
CA TYR A 182 -9.58 -8.90 -0.05
C TYR A 182 -9.68 -10.09 0.90
N THR A 183 -10.05 -9.83 2.15
CA THR A 183 -10.39 -10.85 3.13
C THR A 183 -11.87 -10.75 3.51
N ALA A 184 -12.40 -11.75 4.21
CA ALA A 184 -13.82 -11.90 4.52
C ALA A 184 -14.43 -10.66 5.17
N HIS A 185 -13.68 -9.96 6.03
CA HIS A 185 -14.18 -8.75 6.70
C HIS A 185 -14.44 -7.57 5.73
N ASN A 186 -13.82 -7.57 4.55
CA ASN A 186 -13.99 -6.54 3.52
C ASN A 186 -14.78 -7.00 2.28
N GLU A 187 -15.26 -8.25 2.25
CA GLU A 187 -16.00 -8.82 1.12
C GLU A 187 -17.22 -7.95 0.74
N ASP A 188 -17.97 -7.48 1.73
CA ASP A 188 -19.14 -6.63 1.51
C ASP A 188 -18.81 -5.26 0.93
N ARG A 189 -17.64 -4.70 1.29
CA ARG A 189 -17.16 -3.43 0.73
C ARG A 189 -16.71 -3.63 -0.72
N TRP A 190 -15.94 -4.69 -0.98
CA TRP A 190 -15.51 -5.07 -2.32
C TRP A 190 -16.70 -5.28 -3.26
N ARG A 191 -17.67 -6.12 -2.86
CA ARG A 191 -18.83 -6.48 -3.68
C ARG A 191 -19.69 -5.27 -4.03
N ARG A 192 -20.02 -4.42 -3.05
CA ARG A 192 -20.94 -3.28 -3.25
C ARG A 192 -20.27 -2.05 -3.87
N GLY A 193 -19.01 -1.82 -3.52
CA GLY A 193 -18.29 -0.59 -3.87
C GLY A 193 -17.40 -0.71 -5.10
N PHE A 194 -16.92 -1.91 -5.44
CA PHE A 194 -15.80 -2.07 -6.36
C PHE A 194 -16.00 -3.09 -7.48
N LYS A 195 -16.43 -4.32 -7.15
CA LYS A 195 -16.43 -5.48 -8.08
C LYS A 195 -17.07 -5.20 -9.44
N GLU A 196 -18.23 -4.57 -9.43
CA GLU A 196 -19.01 -4.29 -10.66
C GLU A 196 -18.65 -2.95 -11.31
N ARG A 197 -17.70 -2.20 -10.74
CA ARG A 197 -17.37 -0.82 -11.15
C ARG A 197 -15.96 -0.69 -11.72
N VAL A 198 -15.05 -1.57 -11.33
CA VAL A 198 -13.64 -1.50 -11.71
C VAL A 198 -13.17 -2.87 -12.18
N ARG A 199 -12.61 -2.93 -13.39
CA ARG A 199 -12.10 -4.17 -14.00
C ARG A 199 -10.73 -4.53 -13.43
N CYS A 200 -10.72 -5.13 -12.24
CA CYS A 200 -9.50 -5.53 -11.54
C CYS A 200 -9.49 -7.02 -11.21
N ALA A 201 -8.34 -7.66 -11.33
CA ALA A 201 -8.11 -9.03 -10.90
C ALA A 201 -7.91 -9.07 -9.37
N VAL A 202 -9.00 -9.20 -8.62
CA VAL A 202 -8.98 -9.24 -7.15
C VAL A 202 -9.45 -10.61 -6.66
N GLU A 203 -8.68 -11.23 -5.77
CA GLU A 203 -8.99 -12.53 -5.18
C GLU A 203 -9.22 -12.47 -3.66
N LYS A 204 -9.90 -13.48 -3.13
CA LYS A 204 -10.19 -13.58 -1.69
C LYS A 204 -9.08 -14.37 -1.00
N ARG A 205 -8.48 -13.81 0.07
CA ARG A 205 -7.33 -14.38 0.81
C ARG A 205 -7.51 -14.41 2.32
N ASP A 206 -8.54 -15.12 2.78
CA ASP A 206 -8.86 -15.27 4.20
C ASP A 206 -7.74 -15.94 5.01
N ASP A 207 -6.89 -16.72 4.34
CA ASP A 207 -5.77 -17.46 4.91
C ASP A 207 -4.58 -16.57 5.32
N LEU A 208 -4.44 -15.38 4.72
CA LEU A 208 -3.32 -14.48 4.97
C LEU A 208 -3.61 -13.39 6.02
N GLY A 209 -4.90 -13.13 6.29
CA GLY A 209 -5.35 -12.03 7.15
C GLY A 209 -5.06 -10.63 6.58
N HIS A 210 -5.55 -9.61 7.29
CA HIS A 210 -5.55 -8.21 6.82
C HIS A 210 -4.15 -7.64 6.55
N GLU A 211 -3.24 -7.87 7.50
CA GLU A 211 -1.87 -7.33 7.44
C GLU A 211 -0.90 -8.29 6.74
N GLY A 212 -1.04 -9.60 7.03
CA GLY A 212 -0.15 -10.62 6.49
C GLY A 212 -0.24 -10.76 4.97
N GLY A 213 -1.42 -10.49 4.40
CA GLY A 213 -1.64 -10.51 2.96
C GLY A 213 -0.79 -9.50 2.20
N VAL A 214 -0.46 -8.34 2.77
CA VAL A 214 0.34 -7.33 2.07
C VAL A 214 1.72 -7.87 1.68
N ASN A 215 2.45 -8.47 2.64
CA ASN A 215 3.79 -8.97 2.42
C ASN A 215 3.80 -10.14 1.40
N ALA A 216 2.84 -11.05 1.52
CA ALA A 216 2.72 -12.20 0.62
C ALA A 216 2.28 -11.81 -0.80
N CYS A 217 1.36 -10.85 -0.95
CA CYS A 217 0.74 -10.53 -2.22
C CYS A 217 1.47 -9.45 -3.03
N LEU A 218 2.00 -8.40 -2.38
CA LEU A 218 2.38 -7.17 -3.10
C LEU A 218 3.45 -7.42 -4.17
N GLY A 219 4.51 -8.16 -3.86
CA GLY A 219 5.59 -8.47 -4.80
C GLY A 219 5.08 -9.17 -6.08
N PRO A 220 4.42 -10.34 -5.96
CA PRO A 220 3.81 -11.03 -7.10
C PRO A 220 2.85 -10.17 -7.92
N LEU A 221 1.98 -9.38 -7.25
CA LEU A 221 1.01 -8.52 -7.93
C LEU A 221 1.69 -7.38 -8.72
N LEU A 222 2.79 -6.82 -8.21
CA LEU A 222 3.57 -5.80 -8.93
C LEU A 222 4.19 -6.35 -10.23
N GLN A 223 4.49 -7.65 -10.25
CA GLN A 223 5.03 -8.36 -11.41
C GLN A 223 3.94 -8.83 -12.39
N GLY A 224 2.66 -8.56 -12.10
CA GLY A 224 1.52 -9.00 -12.93
C GLY A 224 1.09 -10.45 -12.68
N GLY A 225 1.57 -11.07 -11.58
CA GLY A 225 1.11 -12.37 -11.13
C GLY A 225 -0.16 -12.30 -10.28
N THR A 226 -0.46 -13.40 -9.59
CA THR A 226 -1.53 -13.52 -8.58
C THR A 226 -0.93 -13.47 -7.18
N CYS A 227 -1.75 -13.23 -6.14
CA CYS A 227 -1.34 -13.45 -4.77
C CYS A 227 -1.27 -14.96 -4.48
N PRO A 228 -0.13 -15.48 -3.99
CA PRO A 228 0.15 -16.91 -3.83
C PRO A 228 -0.49 -17.54 -2.59
#